data_AF-A0A2V8ZG38-F1
#
_entry.id   AF-A0A2V8ZG38-F1
#
_cell.length_a   1.000
_cell.length_b   1.000
_cell.length_c   1.000
_cell.angle_alpha   90.00
_cell.angle_beta   90.00
_cell.angle_gamma   90.00
#
_symmetry.space_group_name_H-M   'P 1'
#
loop_
_entity.id
_entity.type
_entity.pdbx_description
1 polymer ?
#
loop_
_entity_poly.entity_id
_entity_poly.type
_entity_poly.pdbx_seq_one_letter_code
_entity_poly.pdbx_strand_id
1 'polypeptide(L)' 'MWEYKIEVLDLQGAENSLAESEKQLDSLGRQGWEAVSFIPKVGKGDSWCLAVLKRQTRESQ' A
#
# COMPACT_ATOMS: atom_id res chain seq x y z
N MET A 1 15.45 12.41 -7.36
CA MET A 1 15.05 11.15 -8.05
C MET A 1 13.68 10.65 -7.54
N TRP A 2 12.99 9.75 -8.25
CA TRP A 2 11.76 9.09 -7.77
C TRP A 2 12.03 7.62 -7.43
N GLU A 3 11.48 7.15 -6.31
CA GLU A 3 11.47 5.74 -5.90
C GLU A 3 10.06 5.16 -6.00
N TYR A 4 9.96 3.87 -6.32
CA TYR A 4 8.70 3.13 -6.42
C TYR A 4 8.74 1.87 -5.57
N LYS A 5 7.58 1.49 -5.00
CA LYS A 5 7.40 0.27 -4.21
C LYS A 5 6.04 -0.37 -4.51
N ILE A 6 5.95 -1.69 -4.37
CA ILE A 6 4.69 -2.44 -4.46
C ILE A 6 4.42 -3.08 -3.09
N GLU A 7 3.23 -2.88 -2.55
CA GLU A 7 2.75 -3.47 -1.29
C GLU A 7 1.55 -4.37 -1.56
N VAL A 8 1.44 -5.47 -0.81
CA VAL A 8 0.24 -6.30 -0.79
C VAL A 8 -0.56 -5.95 0.45
N LEU A 9 -1.82 -5.56 0.25
CA LEU A 9 -2.78 -5.22 1.29
C LEU A 9 -3.82 -6.33 1.38
N ASP A 10 -4.00 -6.90 2.57
CA ASP A 10 -5.03 -7.90 2.81
C ASP A 10 -6.40 -7.21 2.96
N LEU A 11 -7.38 -7.67 2.19
CA LEU A 11 -8.76 -7.19 2.20
C LEU A 11 -9.73 -8.31 2.62
N GLN A 12 -9.25 -9.39 3.23
CA GLN A 12 -10.11 -10.44 3.76
C GLN A 12 -11.18 -9.87 4.72
N GLY A 13 -12.37 -10.49 4.68
CA GLY A 13 -13.61 -9.97 5.28
C GLY A 13 -13.68 -9.94 6.81
N ALA A 14 -12.55 -9.94 7.51
CA ALA A 14 -12.49 -9.59 8.92
C ALA A 14 -12.16 -8.09 9.05
N GLU A 15 -12.90 -7.35 9.89
CA GLU A 15 -12.63 -5.92 10.15
C GLU A 15 -11.16 -5.63 10.51
N ASN A 16 -10.46 -6.62 11.07
CA ASN A 16 -9.04 -6.56 11.40
C ASN A 16 -8.13 -6.43 10.17
N SER A 17 -8.40 -7.13 9.06
CA SER A 17 -7.53 -7.10 7.87
C SER A 17 -7.58 -5.74 7.17
N LEU A 18 -8.76 -5.11 7.10
CA LEU A 18 -8.90 -3.76 6.55
C LEU A 18 -8.18 -2.73 7.42
N ALA A 19 -8.38 -2.78 8.74
CA ALA A 19 -7.72 -1.85 9.67
C ALA A 19 -6.20 -2.01 9.67
N GLU A 20 -5.68 -3.23 9.45
CA GLU A 20 -4.25 -3.49 9.31
C GLU A 20 -3.68 -2.92 8.01
N SER A 21 -4.39 -3.10 6.89
CA SER A 21 -4.04 -2.50 5.61
C SER A 21 -4.04 -0.96 5.66
N GLU A 22 -5.00 -0.35 6.35
CA GLU A 22 -5.04 1.09 6.59
C GLU A 22 -3.83 1.56 7.42
N LYS A 23 -3.51 0.85 8.52
CA LYS A 23 -2.32 1.15 9.34
C LYS A 23 -1.02 1.05 8.55
N GLN A 24 -0.91 0.08 7.65
CA GLN A 24 0.25 -0.08 6.78
C GLN A 24 0.40 1.10 5.83
N LEU A 25 -0.69 1.51 5.16
CA LEU A 25 -0.69 2.68 4.29
C LEU A 25 -0.37 3.98 5.04
N ASP A 26 -0.93 4.16 6.24
CA ASP A 26 -0.65 5.32 7.10
C ASP A 26 0.83 5.39 7.49
N SER A 27 1.42 4.26 7.87
CA SER A 27 2.84 4.15 8.20
C SER A 27 3.72 4.51 7.00
N LEU A 28 3.35 4.07 5.80
CA LEU A 28 4.05 4.37 4.55
C LEU A 28 3.89 5.85 4.16
N GLY A 29 2.71 6.42 4.34
CA GLY A 29 2.45 7.86 4.18
C GLY A 29 3.36 8.72 5.05
N ARG A 30 3.54 8.34 6.32
CA ARG A 30 4.48 9.02 7.25
C ARG A 30 5.95 8.90 6.83
N GLN A 31 6.30 7.87 6.04
CA GLN A 31 7.63 7.68 5.45
C GLN A 31 7.79 8.41 4.09
N GLY A 32 6.77 9.17 3.66
CA GLY A 32 6.77 9.93 2.42
C GLY A 32 6.34 9.14 1.19
N TRP A 33 5.77 7.94 1.35
CA TRP A 33 5.21 7.17 0.26
C TRP A 33 3.80 7.64 -0.08
N GLU A 34 3.53 7.86 -1.35
CA GLU A 34 2.23 8.23 -1.91
C GLU A 34 1.69 7.07 -2.73
N ALA A 35 0.47 6.61 -2.44
CA ALA A 35 -0.21 5.60 -3.24
C ALA A 35 -0.68 6.18 -4.57
N VAL A 36 -0.33 5.52 -5.68
CA VAL A 36 -0.64 5.97 -7.04
C VAL A 36 -1.49 5.00 -7.84
N SER A 37 -1.55 3.73 -7.45
CA SER A 37 -2.42 2.76 -8.08
C SER A 37 -2.78 1.66 -7.10
N PHE A 38 -4.02 1.19 -7.19
CA PHE A 38 -4.52 0.03 -6.45
C PHE A 38 -5.03 -1.00 -7.45
N ILE A 39 -4.51 -2.23 -7.36
CA ILE A 39 -4.92 -3.34 -8.23
C ILE A 39 -5.61 -4.38 -7.34
N PRO A 40 -6.96 -4.37 -7.29
CA PRO A 40 -7.70 -5.33 -6.48
C PRO A 40 -7.65 -6.71 -7.12
N LYS A 41 -7.51 -7.75 -6.30
CA LYS A 41 -7.80 -9.13 -6.67
C LYS A 41 -8.84 -9.68 -5.70
N VAL A 42 -10.01 -9.97 -6.25
CA VAL A 42 -11.13 -10.55 -5.50
C VAL A 42 -11.27 -12.02 -5.91
N GLY A 43 -10.97 -12.93 -5.00
CA GLY A 43 -11.11 -14.38 -5.19
C GLY A 43 -12.20 -14.98 -4.30
N LYS A 44 -12.54 -16.25 -4.55
CA LYS A 44 -13.36 -17.04 -3.62
C LYS A 44 -12.51 -17.39 -2.39
N GLY A 45 -12.52 -16.53 -1.37
CA GLY A 45 -11.88 -16.78 -0.07
C GLY A 45 -10.71 -15.85 0.27
N ASP A 46 -10.04 -15.30 -0.75
CA ASP A 46 -8.90 -14.39 -0.57
C ASP A 46 -9.12 -13.11 -1.37
N SER A 47 -9.31 -12.00 -0.66
CA SER A 47 -9.36 -10.66 -1.24
C SER A 47 -8.09 -9.92 -0.84
N TRP A 48 -7.33 -9.42 -1.80
CA TRP A 48 -6.18 -8.56 -1.54
C TRP A 48 -6.06 -7.47 -2.60
N CYS A 49 -5.24 -6.46 -2.33
CA CYS A 49 -4.95 -5.40 -3.26
C CYS A 49 -3.45 -5.14 -3.35
N LEU A 50 -2.91 -4.97 -4.57
CA LEU A 50 -1.58 -4.40 -4.73
C LEU A 50 -1.69 -2.88 -4.66
N ALA A 51 -0.95 -2.24 -3.76
CA ALA A 51 -0.74 -0.81 -3.76
C ALA A 51 0.61 -0.48 -4.40
N VAL A 52 0.59 0.27 -5.49
CA VAL A 52 1.80 0.88 -6.07
C VAL A 52 1.99 2.23 -5.40
N LEU A 53 3.18 2.43 -4.85
CA LEU A 53 3.56 3.62 -4.11
C LEU A 53 4.74 4.29 -4.81
N LYS A 54 4.82 5.62 -4.73
CA LYS A 54 5.99 6.40 -5.14
C LYS A 54 6.46 7.30 -3.99
N ARG A 55 7.72 7.68 -3.99
CA ARG A 55 8.28 8.71 -3.10
C ARG A 55 9.32 9.53 -3.84
N GLN A 56 9.37 10.83 -3.57
CA GLN A 56 10.45 11.69 -4.06
C GLN A 56 11.66 11.56 -3.13
N THR A 57 12.79 11.12 -3.67
CA THR A 57 14.07 11.22 -2.95
C THR A 57 14.72 12.55 -3.25
N ARG A 58 15.05 13.27 -2.18
CA ARG A 58 16.00 14.38 -2.28
C ARG A 58 17.35 13.74 -2.55
N GLU A 59 17.94 14.06 -3.69
CA GLU A 59 19.37 13.79 -3.87
C GLU A 59 20.08 14.60 -2.79
N SER A 60 20.62 13.89 -1.79
CA SER A 60 21.54 14.48 -0.82
C SER A 60 22.72 14.97 -1.63
N GLN A 61 22.81 16.30 -1.76
CA GLN A 61 23.96 16.99 -2.32
C GLN A 61 25.23 16.65 -1.54
#